data_AF-A0A2A4W8P5-F1
#
_entry.id   AF-A0A2A4W8P5-F1
#
_cell.length_a   1.000
_cell.length_b   1.000
_cell.length_c   1.000
_cell.angle_alpha   90.00
_cell.angle_beta   90.00
_cell.angle_gamma   90.00
#
_symmetry.space_group_name_H-M   'P 1'
#
loop_
_entity.id
_entity.type
_entity.pdbx_description
1 polymer ?
#
loop_
_entity_poly.entity_id
_entity_poly.type
_entity_poly.pdbx_seq_one_letter_code
_entity_poly.pdbx_strand_id
1 'polypeptide(L)'
;MPVPVANTFRDDVHNLAKTDTKKADGPIGPQVSELAQYKNLAKKQLNSSILESTINLSTGDSPQALVLKAALEGINEALSASLGADAIQHAYAAGLDVSPEATANRIVSLSTAFFPQYQAAHNEFDDNVDAARAAFIDVIRGGVETGFAEAKDILDALDVLNGEIASNIDKTYELVQEQLDAFVLASNKLEQNNIPSGG
;
A
#
# COMPACT_ATOMS: atom_id res chain seq x y z
N MET A 1 -17.36 16.47 14.74
CA MET A 1 -18.32 17.14 13.83
C MET A 1 -18.33 16.35 12.54
N PRO A 2 -19.49 15.98 11.97
CA PRO A 2 -19.53 15.29 10.69
C PRO A 2 -19.05 16.25 9.59
N VAL A 3 -18.10 15.79 8.78
CA VAL A 3 -17.55 16.55 7.66
C VAL A 3 -18.45 16.28 6.44
N PRO A 4 -19.01 17.30 5.76
CA PRO A 4 -19.84 17.09 4.57
C PRO A 4 -18.94 16.71 3.38
N VAL A 5 -19.02 15.47 2.87
CA VAL A 5 -18.00 14.94 1.94
C VAL A 5 -18.44 14.90 0.45
N ALA A 6 -19.71 15.09 0.12
CA ALA A 6 -20.15 14.64 -1.21
C ALA A 6 -19.89 15.62 -2.39
N ASN A 7 -19.81 16.94 -2.17
CA ASN A 7 -19.80 17.91 -3.28
C ASN A 7 -18.70 18.99 -3.25
N THR A 8 -17.85 19.06 -2.21
CA THR A 8 -16.95 20.24 -2.08
C THR A 8 -15.66 20.11 -2.87
N PHE A 9 -15.01 18.94 -2.96
CA PHE A 9 -13.66 18.85 -3.57
C PHE A 9 -13.57 19.43 -5.00
N ARG A 10 -14.55 19.13 -5.86
CA ARG A 10 -14.58 19.65 -7.23
C ARG A 10 -14.75 21.17 -7.24
N ASP A 11 -15.62 21.68 -6.38
CA ASP A 11 -15.90 23.11 -6.25
C ASP A 11 -14.72 23.84 -5.59
N ASP A 12 -14.06 23.23 -4.61
CA ASP A 12 -12.88 23.73 -3.90
C ASP A 12 -11.70 23.87 -4.87
N VAL A 13 -11.43 22.83 -5.68
CA VAL A 13 -10.40 22.87 -6.74
C VAL A 13 -10.77 23.89 -7.83
N HIS A 14 -12.04 23.97 -8.22
CA HIS A 14 -12.51 24.95 -9.22
C HIS A 14 -12.42 26.39 -8.73
N ASN A 15 -12.69 26.63 -7.44
CA ASN A 15 -12.55 27.93 -6.81
C ASN A 15 -11.08 28.33 -6.68
N LEU A 16 -10.21 27.36 -6.33
CA LEU A 16 -8.76 27.56 -6.27
C LEU A 16 -8.15 27.87 -7.64
N ALA A 17 -8.71 27.29 -8.71
CA ALA A 17 -8.28 27.58 -10.08
C ALA A 17 -8.75 28.97 -10.58
N LYS A 18 -9.80 29.53 -9.97
CA LYS A 18 -10.38 30.85 -10.31
C LYS A 18 -9.77 32.02 -9.55
N THR A 19 -9.08 31.78 -8.45
CA THR A 19 -8.37 32.86 -7.73
C THR A 19 -7.15 33.30 -8.54
N ASP A 20 -7.22 34.50 -9.13
CA ASP A 20 -6.19 35.13 -9.99
C ASP A 20 -4.85 35.44 -9.27
N THR A 21 -4.67 35.03 -8.03
CA THR A 21 -3.49 35.28 -7.21
C THR A 21 -2.37 34.28 -7.50
N LYS A 22 -1.89 34.20 -8.74
CA LYS A 22 -0.73 33.37 -9.13
C LYS A 22 0.60 33.72 -8.41
N LYS A 23 0.60 34.60 -7.41
CA LYS A 23 1.79 35.03 -6.65
C LYS A 23 1.61 35.26 -5.14
N ALA A 24 0.42 35.06 -4.55
CA ALA A 24 0.23 35.31 -3.11
C ALA A 24 0.43 34.07 -2.23
N ASP A 25 -0.03 32.89 -2.65
CA ASP A 25 -0.07 31.67 -1.81
C ASP A 25 0.71 30.45 -2.38
N GLY A 26 1.56 30.67 -3.37
CA GLY A 26 2.42 29.60 -3.95
C GLY A 26 1.75 28.79 -5.06
N PRO A 27 2.38 27.68 -5.50
CA PRO A 27 1.87 26.86 -6.61
C PRO A 27 0.56 26.16 -6.22
N ILE A 28 -0.39 26.09 -7.15
CA ILE A 28 -1.71 25.47 -6.96
C ILE A 28 -1.59 23.94 -6.77
N GLY A 29 -0.56 23.30 -7.31
CA GLY A 29 -0.35 21.84 -7.24
C GLY A 29 -0.34 21.27 -5.81
N PRO A 30 0.52 21.79 -4.91
CA PRO A 30 0.51 21.43 -3.49
C PRO A 30 -0.85 21.58 -2.80
N GLN A 31 -1.58 22.67 -3.08
CA GLN A 31 -2.89 22.95 -2.46
C GLN A 31 -3.98 21.99 -2.96
N VAL A 32 -3.97 21.63 -4.25
CA VAL A 32 -4.86 20.59 -4.80
C VAL A 32 -4.53 19.23 -4.20
N SER A 33 -3.25 18.92 -4.00
CA SER A 33 -2.81 17.69 -3.33
C SER A 33 -3.31 17.62 -1.88
N GLU A 34 -3.27 18.73 -1.14
CA GLU A 34 -3.78 18.81 0.24
C GLU A 34 -5.31 18.62 0.29
N LEU A 35 -6.05 19.24 -0.63
CA LEU A 35 -7.50 19.02 -0.75
C LEU A 35 -7.83 17.55 -1.09
N ALA A 36 -7.01 16.89 -1.90
CA ALA A 36 -7.18 15.48 -2.24
C ALA A 36 -6.92 14.58 -1.02
N GLN A 37 -5.87 14.88 -0.25
CA GLN A 37 -5.58 14.18 1.02
C GLN A 37 -6.72 14.35 2.03
N TYR A 38 -7.27 15.55 2.17
CA TYR A 38 -8.40 15.81 3.06
C TYR A 38 -9.65 15.02 2.66
N LYS A 39 -9.99 15.01 1.36
CA LYS A 39 -11.09 14.22 0.81
C LYS A 39 -10.90 12.72 1.10
N ASN A 40 -9.68 12.21 0.93
CA ASN A 40 -9.36 10.80 1.19
C ASN A 40 -9.46 10.47 2.67
N LEU A 41 -9.05 11.37 3.56
CA LEU A 41 -9.20 11.20 5.00
C LEU A 41 -10.68 11.19 5.42
N ALA A 42 -11.50 12.09 4.86
CA ALA A 42 -12.94 12.12 5.12
C ALA A 42 -13.64 10.86 4.58
N LYS A 43 -13.25 10.36 3.41
CA LYS A 43 -13.72 9.08 2.85
C LYS A 43 -13.33 7.90 3.74
N LYS A 44 -12.09 7.88 4.26
CA LYS A 44 -11.65 6.89 5.26
C LYS A 44 -12.55 6.93 6.49
N GLN A 45 -12.77 8.10 7.10
CA GLN A 45 -13.66 8.22 8.26
C GLN A 45 -15.10 7.74 7.99
N LEU A 46 -15.66 8.07 6.83
CA LEU A 46 -16.99 7.58 6.43
C LEU A 46 -17.02 6.06 6.31
N ASN A 47 -16.01 5.47 5.66
CA ASN A 47 -15.87 4.02 5.54
C ASN A 47 -15.74 3.37 6.93
N SER A 48 -15.07 4.01 7.90
CA SER A 48 -15.02 3.54 9.30
C SER A 48 -16.42 3.39 9.86
N SER A 49 -17.22 4.45 9.77
CA SER A 49 -18.55 4.50 10.37
C SER A 49 -19.51 3.52 9.69
N ILE A 50 -19.37 3.30 8.38
CA ILE A 50 -20.12 2.27 7.66
C ILE A 50 -19.74 0.87 8.16
N LEU A 51 -18.44 0.59 8.32
CA LEU A 51 -17.97 -0.70 8.82
C LEU A 51 -18.45 -0.95 10.25
N GLU A 52 -18.27 0.02 11.15
CA GLU A 52 -18.73 -0.05 12.55
C GLU A 52 -20.25 -0.23 12.65
N SER A 53 -21.03 0.53 11.88
CA SER A 53 -22.50 0.40 11.90
C SER A 53 -22.99 -0.91 11.30
N THR A 54 -22.29 -1.46 10.30
CA THR A 54 -22.64 -2.76 9.68
C THR A 54 -22.34 -3.93 10.61
N ILE A 55 -21.24 -3.88 11.36
CA ILE A 55 -20.89 -4.90 12.35
C ILE A 55 -21.87 -4.89 13.53
N ASN A 56 -22.31 -3.69 13.95
CA ASN A 56 -23.24 -3.53 15.08
C ASN A 56 -24.73 -3.63 14.69
N LEU A 57 -25.06 -3.97 13.44
CA LEU A 57 -26.43 -3.91 12.95
C LEU A 57 -27.27 -5.11 13.41
N SER A 58 -28.47 -4.82 13.91
CA SER A 58 -29.51 -5.82 14.17
C SER A 58 -30.18 -6.24 12.84
N THR A 59 -30.67 -7.47 12.75
CA THR A 59 -31.21 -8.09 11.51
C THR A 59 -32.43 -7.40 10.88
N GLY A 60 -32.95 -6.31 11.47
CA GLY A 60 -34.11 -5.56 11.00
C GLY A 60 -33.82 -4.26 10.23
N ASP A 61 -32.59 -3.73 10.25
CA ASP A 61 -32.41 -2.28 9.98
C ASP A 61 -32.03 -1.88 8.55
N SER A 62 -31.46 -2.76 7.70
CA SER A 62 -31.47 -2.56 6.24
C SER A 62 -30.99 -3.80 5.45
N PRO A 63 -31.64 -4.15 4.32
CA PRO A 63 -31.19 -5.26 3.46
C PRO A 63 -29.79 -5.06 2.86
N GLN A 64 -29.39 -3.82 2.58
CA GLN A 64 -28.09 -3.50 1.99
C GLN A 64 -26.94 -3.74 2.98
N ALA A 65 -27.15 -3.41 4.26
CA ALA A 65 -26.16 -3.69 5.28
C ALA A 65 -26.05 -5.19 5.59
N LEU A 66 -27.12 -5.97 5.45
CA LEU A 66 -27.04 -7.43 5.52
C LEU A 66 -26.20 -8.02 4.39
N VAL A 67 -26.32 -7.50 3.17
CA VAL A 67 -25.47 -7.89 2.03
C VAL A 67 -24.01 -7.50 2.29
N LEU A 68 -23.76 -6.28 2.77
CA LEU A 68 -22.40 -5.85 3.12
C LEU A 68 -21.80 -6.70 4.25
N LYS A 69 -22.58 -7.03 5.28
CA LYS A 69 -22.17 -7.92 6.37
C LYS A 69 -21.81 -9.29 5.85
N ALA A 70 -22.65 -9.90 5.02
CA ALA A 70 -22.39 -11.20 4.42
C ALA A 70 -21.14 -11.18 3.52
N ALA A 71 -20.93 -10.10 2.76
CA ALA A 71 -19.72 -9.92 1.96
C ALA A 71 -18.47 -9.82 2.85
N LEU A 72 -18.51 -9.03 3.93
CA LEU A 72 -17.39 -8.91 4.87
C LEU A 72 -17.09 -10.22 5.58
N GLU A 73 -18.10 -10.95 6.03
CA GLU A 73 -17.97 -12.28 6.63
C GLU A 73 -17.34 -13.27 5.64
N GLY A 74 -17.82 -13.32 4.40
CA GLY A 74 -17.27 -14.19 3.37
C GLY A 74 -15.81 -13.87 3.02
N ILE A 75 -15.44 -12.57 2.96
CA ILE A 75 -14.05 -12.18 2.74
C ILE A 75 -13.17 -12.54 3.95
N ASN A 76 -13.64 -12.28 5.18
CA ASN A 76 -12.89 -12.66 6.38
C ASN A 76 -12.67 -14.18 6.46
N GLU A 77 -13.68 -14.98 6.10
CA GLU A 77 -13.55 -16.44 6.06
C GLU A 77 -12.51 -16.88 5.04
N ALA A 78 -12.52 -16.30 3.83
CA ALA A 78 -11.52 -16.57 2.80
C ALA A 78 -10.09 -16.18 3.22
N LEU A 79 -9.94 -15.09 3.99
CA LEU A 79 -8.63 -14.57 4.42
C LEU A 79 -8.13 -15.16 5.75
N SER A 80 -8.99 -15.85 6.52
CA SER A 80 -8.72 -16.24 7.90
C SER A 80 -7.49 -17.15 8.04
N ALA A 81 -7.30 -18.10 7.12
CA ALA A 81 -6.19 -19.04 7.15
C ALA A 81 -4.81 -18.35 7.07
N SER A 82 -4.74 -17.21 6.38
CA SER A 82 -3.51 -16.44 6.18
C SER A 82 -3.33 -15.27 7.15
N LEU A 83 -4.42 -14.60 7.51
CA LEU A 83 -4.38 -13.29 8.18
C LEU A 83 -5.03 -13.30 9.58
N GLY A 84 -5.61 -14.42 10.00
CA GLY A 84 -6.33 -14.56 11.26
C GLY A 84 -7.78 -14.09 11.19
N ALA A 85 -8.53 -14.30 12.27
CA ALA A 85 -9.92 -13.85 12.38
C ALA A 85 -10.01 -12.32 12.33
N ASP A 86 -11.07 -11.82 11.68
CA ASP A 86 -11.39 -10.39 11.60
C ASP A 86 -10.25 -9.51 11.06
N ALA A 87 -9.45 -10.06 10.14
CA ALA A 87 -8.27 -9.39 9.60
C ALA A 87 -8.58 -8.00 9.03
N ILE A 88 -9.72 -7.84 8.34
CA ILE A 88 -10.15 -6.56 7.78
C ILE A 88 -10.41 -5.54 8.90
N GLN A 89 -11.15 -5.94 9.92
CA GLN A 89 -11.51 -5.10 11.06
C GLN A 89 -10.27 -4.73 11.88
N HIS A 90 -9.35 -5.66 12.08
CA HIS A 90 -8.09 -5.40 12.78
C HIS A 90 -7.20 -4.43 12.01
N ALA A 91 -7.01 -4.64 10.70
CA ALA A 91 -6.25 -3.72 9.86
C ALA A 91 -6.86 -2.31 9.88
N TYR A 92 -8.19 -2.26 9.85
CA TYR A 92 -8.92 -1.01 9.90
C TYR A 92 -8.79 -0.28 11.25
N ALA A 93 -9.04 -0.98 12.36
CA ALA A 93 -8.98 -0.45 13.71
C ALA A 93 -7.55 -0.02 14.10
N ALA A 94 -6.54 -0.73 13.61
CA ALA A 94 -5.14 -0.36 13.78
C ALA A 94 -4.75 0.92 13.01
N GLY A 95 -5.66 1.47 12.20
CA GLY A 95 -5.39 2.64 11.37
C GLY A 95 -4.32 2.36 10.31
N LEU A 96 -4.18 1.10 9.88
CA LEU A 96 -3.09 0.64 9.02
C LEU A 96 -2.94 1.57 7.83
N ASP A 97 -1.71 2.04 7.61
CA ASP A 97 -1.39 2.78 6.40
C ASP A 97 -1.29 1.80 5.24
N VAL A 98 -2.13 2.06 4.24
CA VAL A 98 -2.26 1.30 2.98
C VAL A 98 -1.93 2.19 1.78
N SER A 99 -1.24 3.32 2.01
CA SER A 99 -0.56 4.06 0.96
C SER A 99 0.36 3.13 0.16
N PRO A 100 0.62 3.42 -1.13
CA PRO A 100 1.57 2.65 -1.93
C PRO A 100 2.93 2.50 -1.25
N GLU A 101 3.44 3.56 -0.63
CA GLU A 101 4.73 3.60 0.06
C GLU A 101 4.75 2.67 1.28
N ALA A 102 3.75 2.77 2.16
CA ALA A 102 3.68 1.93 3.36
C ALA A 102 3.47 0.46 3.00
N THR A 103 2.69 0.18 1.95
CA THR A 103 2.45 -1.18 1.47
C THR A 103 3.71 -1.77 0.85
N ALA A 104 4.39 -1.01 -0.02
CA ALA A 104 5.66 -1.44 -0.62
C ALA A 104 6.72 -1.72 0.44
N ASN A 105 6.86 -0.82 1.43
CA ASN A 105 7.79 -1.02 2.54
C ASN A 105 7.48 -2.29 3.34
N ARG A 106 6.21 -2.60 3.58
CA ARG A 106 5.80 -3.81 4.30
C ARG A 106 6.15 -5.07 3.51
N ILE A 107 5.90 -5.09 2.20
CA ILE A 107 6.27 -6.20 1.30
C ILE A 107 7.78 -6.42 1.34
N VAL A 108 8.58 -5.39 1.07
CA VAL A 108 10.03 -5.49 1.01
C VAL A 108 10.62 -5.90 2.36
N SER A 109 10.16 -5.30 3.45
CA SER A 109 10.63 -5.64 4.80
C SER A 109 10.34 -7.10 5.15
N LEU A 110 9.12 -7.58 4.86
CA LEU A 110 8.75 -8.97 5.09
C LEU A 110 9.61 -9.92 4.25
N SER A 111 9.73 -9.65 2.95
CA SER A 111 10.45 -10.53 2.03
C SER A 111 11.95 -10.56 2.34
N THR A 112 12.58 -9.41 2.57
CA THR A 112 14.02 -9.33 2.79
C THR A 112 14.48 -9.79 4.17
N ALA A 113 13.57 -9.90 5.15
CA ALA A 113 13.86 -10.47 6.47
C ALA A 113 14.33 -11.94 6.41
N PHE A 114 14.06 -12.64 5.30
CA PHE A 114 14.48 -14.02 5.06
C PHE A 114 15.91 -14.17 4.53
N PHE A 115 16.60 -13.07 4.22
CA PHE A 115 17.94 -13.12 3.64
C PHE A 115 18.97 -13.86 4.51
N PRO A 116 19.03 -13.68 5.85
CA PRO A 116 19.99 -14.41 6.68
C PRO A 116 19.80 -15.93 6.62
N GLN A 117 18.54 -16.40 6.57
CA GLN A 117 18.24 -17.83 6.45
C GLN A 117 18.61 -18.36 5.06
N TYR A 118 18.39 -17.55 4.02
CA TYR A 118 18.83 -17.89 2.67
C TYR A 118 20.36 -18.07 2.62
N GLN A 119 21.14 -17.14 3.17
CA GLN A 119 22.60 -17.30 3.24
C GLN A 119 23.02 -18.57 3.98
N ALA A 120 22.43 -18.85 5.14
CA ALA A 120 22.76 -20.04 5.92
C ALA A 120 22.46 -21.36 5.19
N ALA A 121 21.50 -21.35 4.25
CA ALA A 121 21.13 -22.51 3.44
C ALA A 121 21.93 -22.63 2.13
N HIS A 122 22.63 -21.58 1.71
CA HIS A 122 23.31 -21.47 0.42
C HIS A 122 24.81 -21.15 0.61
N ASN A 123 25.56 -22.15 1.09
CA ASN A 123 26.99 -22.05 1.38
C ASN A 123 27.87 -21.85 0.13
N GLU A 124 27.33 -22.08 -1.06
CA GLU A 124 27.99 -21.77 -2.33
C GLU A 124 28.32 -20.28 -2.50
N PHE A 125 27.73 -19.40 -1.69
CA PHE A 125 27.98 -17.96 -1.72
C PHE A 125 28.76 -17.43 -0.50
N ASP A 126 29.35 -18.30 0.34
CA ASP A 126 30.05 -17.89 1.57
C ASP A 126 31.15 -16.82 1.32
N ASP A 127 31.86 -16.92 0.20
CA ASP A 127 32.91 -15.97 -0.21
C ASP A 127 32.38 -14.78 -1.03
N ASN A 128 31.08 -14.74 -1.34
CA ASN A 128 30.47 -13.71 -2.18
C ASN A 128 29.02 -13.39 -1.77
N VAL A 129 28.90 -12.63 -0.67
CA VAL A 129 27.63 -12.17 -0.11
C VAL A 129 26.79 -11.38 -1.12
N ASP A 130 27.42 -10.67 -2.06
CA ASP A 130 26.71 -9.88 -3.07
C ASP A 130 26.05 -10.77 -4.13
N ALA A 131 26.72 -11.84 -4.54
CA ALA A 131 26.12 -12.88 -5.37
C ALA A 131 24.95 -13.57 -4.64
N ALA A 132 25.10 -13.87 -3.34
CA ALA A 132 24.01 -14.42 -2.52
C ALA A 132 22.79 -13.49 -2.53
N ARG A 133 23.03 -12.19 -2.37
CA ARG A 133 22.00 -11.15 -2.33
C ARG A 133 21.28 -11.00 -3.66
N ALA A 134 22.02 -10.95 -4.77
CA ALA A 134 21.44 -10.87 -6.09
C ALA A 134 20.57 -12.10 -6.39
N ALA A 135 21.08 -13.31 -6.13
CA ALA A 135 20.32 -14.54 -6.32
C ALA A 135 19.06 -14.60 -5.45
N PHE A 136 19.15 -14.18 -4.19
CA PHE A 136 18.00 -14.08 -3.30
C PHE A 136 16.94 -13.11 -3.82
N ILE A 137 17.34 -11.91 -4.26
CA ILE A 137 16.39 -10.90 -4.74
C ILE A 137 15.74 -11.32 -6.05
N ASP A 138 16.43 -12.07 -6.92
CA ASP A 138 15.80 -12.66 -8.12
C ASP A 138 14.66 -13.62 -7.75
N VAL A 139 14.84 -14.45 -6.73
CA VAL A 139 13.76 -15.33 -6.21
C VAL A 139 12.60 -14.51 -5.67
N ILE A 140 12.89 -13.50 -4.82
CA ILE A 140 11.86 -12.63 -4.25
C ILE A 140 11.10 -11.88 -5.35
N ARG A 141 11.80 -11.35 -6.36
CA ARG A 141 11.21 -10.63 -7.49
C ARG A 141 10.21 -11.50 -8.24
N GLY A 142 10.57 -12.75 -8.54
CA GLY A 142 9.65 -13.68 -9.21
C GLY A 142 8.37 -13.95 -8.40
N GLY A 143 8.50 -14.10 -7.08
CA GLY A 143 7.35 -14.24 -6.17
C GLY A 143 6.46 -12.99 -6.13
N VAL A 144 7.07 -11.81 -6.05
CA VAL A 144 6.36 -10.53 -6.06
C VAL A 144 5.63 -10.31 -7.39
N GLU A 145 6.28 -10.58 -8.53
CA GLU A 145 5.68 -10.42 -9.85
C GLU A 145 4.46 -11.35 -10.03
N THR A 146 4.59 -12.61 -9.62
CA THR A 146 3.48 -13.58 -9.65
C THR A 146 2.32 -13.12 -8.78
N GLY A 147 2.58 -12.82 -7.50
CA GLY A 147 1.53 -12.39 -6.57
C GLY A 147 0.88 -11.06 -6.97
N PHE A 148 1.64 -10.15 -7.60
CA PHE A 148 1.10 -8.90 -8.11
C PHE A 148 0.16 -9.11 -9.30
N ALA A 149 0.52 -9.97 -10.25
CA ALA A 149 -0.32 -10.32 -11.38
C ALA A 149 -1.63 -10.99 -10.90
N GLU A 150 -1.53 -11.99 -10.02
CA GLU A 150 -2.71 -12.67 -9.45
C GLU A 150 -3.62 -11.70 -8.67
N ALA A 151 -3.05 -10.80 -7.88
CA ALA A 151 -3.83 -9.78 -7.17
C ALA A 151 -4.56 -8.83 -8.12
N LYS A 152 -3.92 -8.40 -9.22
CA LYS A 152 -4.58 -7.58 -10.25
C LYS A 152 -5.71 -8.34 -10.92
N ASP A 153 -5.50 -9.58 -11.31
CA ASP A 153 -6.53 -10.42 -11.94
C ASP A 153 -7.76 -10.60 -11.04
N ILE A 154 -7.55 -10.82 -9.73
CA ILE A 154 -8.65 -10.89 -8.75
C ILE A 154 -9.41 -9.57 -8.70
N LEU A 155 -8.72 -8.43 -8.61
CA LEU A 155 -9.37 -7.12 -8.50
C LEU A 155 -10.07 -6.69 -9.79
N ASP A 156 -9.56 -7.11 -10.94
CA ASP A 156 -10.20 -6.92 -12.24
C ASP A 156 -11.48 -7.77 -12.34
N ALA A 157 -11.41 -9.05 -11.96
CA ALA A 157 -12.57 -9.94 -11.93
C ALA A 157 -13.69 -9.45 -10.98
N LEU A 158 -13.33 -8.69 -9.95
CA LEU A 158 -14.26 -8.03 -9.03
C LEU A 158 -14.79 -6.67 -9.55
N ASP A 159 -14.36 -6.23 -10.73
CA ASP A 159 -14.68 -4.92 -11.35
C ASP A 159 -14.33 -3.71 -10.46
N VAL A 160 -13.30 -3.86 -9.62
CA VAL A 160 -12.83 -2.79 -8.70
C VAL A 160 -11.49 -2.19 -9.12
N LEU A 161 -10.80 -2.77 -10.11
CA LEU A 161 -9.49 -2.31 -10.60
C LEU A 161 -9.59 -1.06 -11.48
N ASN A 162 -10.07 0.04 -10.89
CA ASN A 162 -10.38 1.27 -11.61
C ASN A 162 -9.86 2.51 -10.86
N GLY A 163 -9.55 3.57 -11.61
CA GLY A 163 -9.17 4.87 -11.04
C GLY A 163 -7.99 4.79 -10.06
N GLU A 164 -8.18 5.35 -8.86
CA GLU A 164 -7.14 5.40 -7.81
C GLU A 164 -6.64 4.02 -7.37
N ILE A 165 -7.48 2.98 -7.44
CA ILE A 165 -7.08 1.62 -7.06
C ILE A 165 -6.04 1.09 -8.05
N ALA A 166 -6.33 1.20 -9.35
CA ALA A 166 -5.40 0.79 -10.39
C ALA A 166 -4.06 1.55 -10.30
N SER A 167 -4.12 2.88 -10.17
CA SER A 167 -2.89 3.69 -10.06
C SER A 167 -2.08 3.39 -8.81
N ASN A 168 -2.72 3.16 -7.66
CA ASN A 168 -2.02 2.87 -6.41
C ASN A 168 -1.37 1.48 -6.42
N ILE A 169 -2.01 0.50 -7.06
CA ILE A 169 -1.47 -0.85 -7.22
C ILE A 169 -0.22 -0.81 -8.09
N ASP A 170 -0.29 -0.18 -9.26
CA ASP A 170 0.87 -0.01 -10.14
C ASP A 170 1.99 0.76 -9.42
N LYS A 171 1.65 1.82 -8.69
CA LYS A 171 2.64 2.57 -7.91
C LYS A 171 3.30 1.74 -6.80
N THR A 172 2.52 0.88 -6.13
CA THR A 172 3.05 -0.02 -5.11
C THR A 172 4.07 -0.97 -5.72
N TYR A 173 3.78 -1.54 -6.90
CA TYR A 173 4.69 -2.43 -7.60
C TYR A 173 6.00 -1.75 -7.99
N GLU A 174 5.92 -0.55 -8.59
CA GLU A 174 7.11 0.24 -8.92
C GLU A 174 8.00 0.45 -7.69
N LEU A 175 7.40 0.87 -6.56
CA LEU A 175 8.12 1.13 -5.32
C LEU A 175 8.73 -0.14 -4.71
N VAL A 176 8.08 -1.29 -4.87
CA VAL A 176 8.65 -2.57 -4.45
C VAL A 176 9.88 -2.90 -5.29
N GLN A 177 9.79 -2.79 -6.62
CA GLN A 177 10.93 -3.07 -7.50
C GLN A 177 12.11 -2.14 -7.20
N GLU A 178 11.86 -0.83 -7.03
CA GLU A 178 12.89 0.15 -6.68
C GLU A 178 13.58 -0.19 -5.35
N GLN A 179 12.81 -0.59 -4.33
CA GLN A 179 13.36 -0.96 -3.03
C GLN A 179 14.12 -2.30 -3.06
N LEU A 180 13.70 -3.26 -3.89
CA LEU A 180 14.45 -4.50 -4.11
C LEU A 180 15.78 -4.22 -4.82
N ASP A 181 15.79 -3.35 -5.82
CA ASP A 181 17.02 -2.89 -6.47
C ASP A 181 17.94 -2.19 -5.47
N ALA A 182 17.38 -1.30 -4.64
CA ALA A 182 18.12 -0.63 -3.58
C ALA A 182 18.72 -1.62 -2.56
N PHE A 183 18.01 -2.71 -2.24
CA PHE A 183 18.52 -3.76 -1.36
C PHE A 183 19.76 -4.44 -1.95
N VAL A 184 19.75 -4.77 -3.26
CA VAL A 184 20.92 -5.31 -3.97
C VAL A 184 22.06 -4.29 -3.98
N LEU A 185 21.77 -3.02 -4.29
CA LEU A 185 22.78 -1.95 -4.38
C LEU A 185 23.35 -1.51 -3.02
N ALA A 186 22.65 -1.74 -1.91
CA ALA A 186 23.14 -1.37 -0.57
C ALA A 186 24.48 -2.05 -0.22
N SER A 187 24.78 -3.19 -0.84
CA SER A 187 26.11 -3.83 -0.88
C SER A 187 27.22 -2.90 -1.38
N ASN A 188 26.98 -2.18 -2.47
CA ASN A 188 28.01 -1.43 -3.21
C ASN A 188 28.48 -0.17 -2.47
N LYS A 189 27.68 0.38 -1.55
CA LYS A 189 28.04 1.60 -0.78
C LYS A 189 28.93 1.33 0.44
N LEU A 190 28.99 0.09 0.93
CA LEU A 190 29.88 -0.25 2.04
C LEU A 190 31.32 -0.51 1.56
N GLU A 191 31.50 -1.00 0.32
CA GLU A 191 32.83 -1.22 -0.24
C GLU A 191 33.51 0.07 -0.76
N GLN A 192 32.76 1.01 -1.35
CA GLN A 192 33.36 2.26 -1.87
C GLN A 192 33.84 3.23 -0.79
N ASN A 193 33.37 3.09 0.46
CA ASN A 193 33.78 3.94 1.58
C ASN A 193 35.01 3.40 2.34
N ASN A 194 35.57 2.27 1.92
CA ASN A 194 36.70 1.59 2.60
C ASN A 194 37.99 1.54 1.76
N ILE A 195 38.14 2.42 0.76
CA ILE A 195 39.42 2.61 0.08
C ILE A 195 40.33 3.44 1.02
N PRO A 196 41.43 2.91 1.56
CA PRO A 196 42.38 3.73 2.29
C PRO A 196 42.98 4.73 1.30
N SER A 197 42.81 6.02 1.58
CA SER A 197 43.59 7.08 0.95
C SER A 197 45.05 6.85 1.30
N GLY A 198 45.75 6.13 0.42
CA GLY A 198 47.18 5.84 0.55
C GLY A 198 47.97 7.14 0.63
N GLY A 199 48.82 7.21 1.66
CA GLY A 199 49.95 8.12 1.82
C GLY A 199 51.09 7.34 2.44
#